data_AF-A0A1M6FBD4-F1
#
_entry.id   AF-A0A1M6FBD4-F1
#
_cell.length_a   1.000
_cell.length_b   1.000
_cell.length_c   1.000
_cell.angle_alpha   90.00
_cell.angle_beta   90.00
_cell.angle_gamma   90.00
#
_symmetry.space_group_name_H-M   'P 1'
#
loop_
_entity.id
_entity.type
_entity.pdbx_description
1 polymer ?
#
loop_
_entity_poly.entity_id
_entity_poly.type
_entity_poly.pdbx_seq_one_letter_code
_entity_poly.pdbx_strand_id
1 'polypeptide(L)'
;MTDKNREYDFEEWISLSENDKGKIINEYWNPYKPEIGKKTREQIIEKLKEKISDQIDYCEFRYFGFYASAIFIIPNNSKTRIPTSFAGLTINKGKIKQKVESDLWKVKWNYSGTEELKINKSTVANNV
;
A
#
# COMPACT_ATOMS: atom_id res chain seq x y z
N MET A 1 5.00 27.85 1.87
CA MET A 1 3.71 27.25 2.26
C MET A 1 3.45 26.16 1.24
N THR A 2 3.42 24.90 1.64
CA THR A 2 3.26 23.76 0.72
C THR A 2 1.83 23.76 0.15
N ASP A 3 1.68 23.71 -1.17
CA ASP A 3 0.35 23.65 -1.82
C ASP A 3 -0.30 22.29 -1.55
N LYS A 4 -1.14 22.23 -0.52
CA LYS A 4 -1.74 20.98 -0.04
C LYS A 4 -2.70 20.32 -1.04
N ASN A 5 -3.10 21.03 -2.11
CA ASN A 5 -4.20 20.61 -2.98
C ASN A 5 -3.74 20.26 -4.41
N ARG A 6 -2.60 19.59 -4.54
CA ARG A 6 -2.07 19.15 -5.83
C ARG A 6 -1.55 17.72 -5.80
N GLU A 7 -1.30 17.18 -6.98
CA GLU A 7 -0.48 15.98 -7.15
C GLU A 7 1.00 16.32 -6.99
N TYR A 8 1.73 15.37 -6.42
CA TYR A 8 3.18 15.40 -6.27
C TYR A 8 3.76 14.24 -7.07
N ASP A 9 4.89 14.47 -7.73
CA ASP A 9 5.73 13.33 -8.09
C ASP A 9 6.43 12.75 -6.86
N PHE A 10 7.08 11.60 -7.02
CA PHE A 10 7.74 10.92 -5.90
C PHE A 10 8.85 11.75 -5.26
N GLU A 11 9.65 12.47 -6.05
CA GLU A 11 10.77 13.27 -5.54
C GLU A 11 10.28 14.49 -4.77
N GLU A 12 9.25 15.16 -5.29
CA GLU A 12 8.54 16.22 -4.59
C GLU A 12 7.94 15.70 -3.28
N TRP A 13 7.29 14.53 -3.31
CA TRP A 13 6.67 13.95 -2.12
C TRP A 13 7.68 13.62 -1.02
N ILE A 14 8.81 12.99 -1.35
CA ILE A 14 9.82 12.65 -0.34
C ILE A 14 10.49 13.89 0.26
N SER A 15 10.55 15.00 -0.49
CA SER A 15 11.10 16.29 -0.01
C SER A 15 10.21 16.98 1.03
N LEU A 16 8.94 16.58 1.14
CA LEU A 16 8.02 17.12 2.13
C LEU A 16 8.41 16.69 3.55
N SER A 17 8.16 17.60 4.50
CA SER A 17 8.21 17.27 5.91
C SER A 17 7.15 16.24 6.28
N GLU A 18 7.39 15.42 7.32
CA GLU A 18 6.40 14.46 7.80
C GLU A 18 5.09 15.13 8.25
N ASN A 19 5.18 16.36 8.75
CA ASN A 19 4.00 17.16 9.11
C ASN A 19 3.17 17.56 7.87
N ASP A 20 3.83 17.94 6.77
CA ASP A 20 3.12 18.28 5.53
C ASP A 20 2.51 17.03 4.88
N LYS A 21 3.24 15.91 4.85
CA LYS A 21 2.69 14.61 4.40
C LYS A 21 1.45 14.25 5.22
N GLY A 22 1.55 14.33 6.55
CA GLY A 22 0.42 14.05 7.44
C GLY A 22 -0.79 14.93 7.16
N LYS A 23 -0.60 16.23 6.93
CA LYS A 23 -1.69 17.14 6.55
C LYS A 23 -2.31 16.76 5.21
N ILE A 24 -1.51 16.44 4.20
CA ILE A 24 -2.02 16.02 2.88
C ILE A 24 -2.80 14.71 3.00
N ILE A 25 -2.26 13.72 3.69
CA ILE A 25 -2.92 12.42 3.89
C ILE A 25 -4.27 12.58 4.60
N ASN A 26 -4.32 13.42 5.65
CA ASN A 26 -5.51 13.53 6.50
C ASN A 26 -6.55 14.54 5.98
N GLU A 27 -6.11 15.63 5.33
CA GLU A 27 -7.00 16.73 4.91
C GLU A 27 -7.36 16.67 3.41
N TYR A 28 -6.49 16.09 2.57
CA TYR A 28 -6.65 16.11 1.11
C TYR A 28 -6.99 14.74 0.52
N TRP A 29 -6.32 13.67 0.96
CA TRP A 29 -6.62 12.33 0.47
C TRP A 29 -7.93 11.82 1.04
N ASN A 30 -8.95 11.73 0.19
CA ASN A 30 -10.31 11.44 0.61
C ASN A 30 -10.81 10.11 0.02
N PRO A 31 -11.28 9.14 0.83
CA PRO A 31 -11.83 7.88 0.34
C PRO A 31 -13.06 8.04 -0.58
N TYR A 32 -13.82 9.13 -0.44
CA TYR A 32 -14.96 9.47 -1.28
C TYR A 32 -14.58 10.22 -2.56
N LYS A 33 -13.31 10.60 -2.70
CA LYS A 33 -12.71 11.24 -3.87
C LYS A 33 -11.35 10.59 -4.18
N PRO A 34 -11.34 9.28 -4.49
CA PRO A 34 -10.11 8.48 -4.60
C PRO A 34 -9.22 8.87 -5.78
N GLU A 35 -9.66 9.76 -6.67
CA GLU A 35 -8.85 10.37 -7.71
C GLU A 35 -7.83 11.39 -7.16
N ILE A 36 -8.12 11.97 -5.99
CA ILE A 36 -7.28 13.00 -5.37
C ILE A 36 -5.99 12.37 -4.80
N GLY A 37 -4.82 12.84 -5.23
CA GLY A 37 -3.54 12.29 -4.81
C GLY A 37 -3.27 10.91 -5.40
N LYS A 38 -4.03 10.49 -6.42
CA LYS A 38 -3.94 9.13 -6.99
C LYS A 38 -2.58 8.92 -7.65
N LYS A 39 -2.14 9.88 -8.47
CA LYS A 39 -0.84 9.82 -9.16
C LYS A 39 0.30 9.73 -8.14
N THR A 40 0.23 10.55 -7.10
CA THR A 40 1.21 10.55 -6.00
C THR A 40 1.29 9.16 -5.34
N ARG A 41 0.13 8.59 -4.98
CA ARG A 41 0.04 7.27 -4.35
C ARG A 41 0.52 6.14 -5.26
N GLU A 42 0.18 6.19 -6.54
CA GLU A 42 0.65 5.22 -7.54
C GLU A 42 2.17 5.23 -7.65
N GLN A 43 2.79 6.41 -7.74
CA GLN A 43 4.26 6.51 -7.78
C GLN A 43 4.93 6.00 -6.50
N ILE A 44 4.34 6.26 -5.32
CA ILE A 44 4.84 5.71 -4.06
C ILE A 44 4.77 4.17 -4.09
N ILE A 45 3.67 3.59 -4.58
CA ILE A 45 3.50 2.14 -4.68
C ILE A 45 4.48 1.55 -5.69
N GLU A 46 4.69 2.18 -6.84
CA GLU A 46 5.67 1.76 -7.84
C GLU A 46 7.09 1.77 -7.26
N LYS A 47 7.49 2.85 -6.58
CA LYS A 47 8.81 2.93 -5.92
C LYS A 47 8.98 1.94 -4.78
N LEU A 48 7.91 1.56 -4.10
CA LEU A 48 7.99 0.48 -3.14
C LEU A 48 8.15 -0.87 -3.85
N LYS A 49 7.35 -1.15 -4.88
CA LYS A 49 7.43 -2.39 -5.67
C LYS A 49 8.82 -2.57 -6.29
N GLU A 50 9.42 -1.53 -6.85
CA GLU A 50 10.82 -1.56 -7.34
C GLU A 50 11.81 -2.05 -6.26
N LYS A 51 11.56 -1.75 -4.98
CA LYS A 51 12.45 -2.12 -3.86
C LYS A 51 12.22 -3.52 -3.30
N ILE A 52 11.00 -4.08 -3.44
CA ILE A 52 10.61 -5.33 -2.76
C ILE A 52 9.81 -6.29 -3.65
N SER A 53 9.82 -6.13 -4.98
CA SER A 53 8.98 -6.90 -5.90
C SER A 53 9.16 -8.41 -5.80
N ASP A 54 10.38 -8.85 -5.52
CA ASP A 54 10.75 -10.26 -5.35
C ASP A 54 10.30 -10.87 -4.00
N GLN A 55 9.73 -10.05 -3.13
CA GLN A 55 9.39 -10.38 -1.74
C GLN A 55 7.90 -10.33 -1.44
N ILE A 56 7.07 -9.93 -2.41
CA ILE A 56 5.64 -9.65 -2.20
C ILE A 56 4.75 -10.36 -3.24
N ASP A 57 3.61 -10.86 -2.78
CA ASP A 57 2.54 -11.40 -3.61
C ASP A 57 1.45 -10.34 -3.88
N TYR A 58 1.37 -9.30 -3.05
CA TYR A 58 0.35 -8.25 -3.14
C TYR A 58 0.89 -6.92 -2.58
N CYS A 59 0.60 -5.81 -3.27
CA CYS A 59 0.90 -4.46 -2.81
C CYS A 59 -0.05 -3.44 -3.45
N GLU A 60 -0.82 -2.75 -2.61
CA GLU A 60 -1.83 -1.78 -3.00
C GLU A 60 -1.99 -0.69 -1.95
N PHE A 61 -2.30 0.54 -2.34
CA PHE A 61 -2.77 1.57 -1.42
C PHE A 61 -4.26 1.38 -1.15
N ARG A 62 -4.68 1.36 0.12
CA ARG A 62 -6.10 1.25 0.48
C ARG A 62 -6.48 2.17 1.62
N TYR A 63 -7.72 2.65 1.55
CA TYR A 63 -8.41 3.22 2.71
C TYR A 63 -9.04 2.09 3.53
N PHE A 64 -9.09 2.25 4.86
CA PHE A 64 -9.74 1.34 5.78
C PHE A 64 -10.30 2.11 6.99
N GLY A 65 -11.42 1.64 7.56
CA GLY A 65 -12.10 2.34 8.65
C GLY A 65 -12.58 3.75 8.28
N PHE A 66 -12.76 4.61 9.28
CA PHE A 66 -13.15 6.02 9.11
C PHE A 66 -11.93 6.85 8.67
N TYR A 67 -11.58 6.82 7.38
CA TYR A 67 -10.54 7.66 6.76
C TYR A 67 -9.07 7.26 6.99
N ALA A 68 -8.79 6.14 7.67
CA ALA A 68 -7.40 5.67 7.75
C ALA A 68 -6.95 5.15 6.37
N SER A 69 -5.66 5.31 6.07
CA SER A 69 -5.07 4.80 4.84
C SER A 69 -3.70 4.19 5.09
N ALA A 70 -3.37 3.17 4.31
CA ALA A 70 -2.09 2.48 4.40
C ALA A 70 -1.75 1.81 3.06
N ILE A 71 -0.49 1.41 2.94
CA ILE A 71 -0.04 0.48 1.91
C ILE A 71 -0.25 -0.94 2.45
N PHE A 72 -1.08 -1.73 1.79
CA PHE A 72 -1.38 -3.11 2.14
C PHE A 72 -0.43 -4.04 1.41
N ILE A 73 0.30 -4.87 2.14
CA ILE A 73 1.32 -5.76 1.57
C ILE A 73 1.13 -7.19 2.08
N ILE A 74 1.16 -8.16 1.18
CA ILE A 74 1.27 -9.57 1.53
C ILE A 74 2.63 -10.05 1.02
N PRO A 75 3.56 -10.44 1.90
CA PRO A 75 4.82 -11.00 1.44
C PRO A 75 4.60 -12.40 0.86
N ASN A 76 5.44 -12.78 -0.11
CA ASN A 76 5.44 -14.14 -0.65
C ASN A 76 5.88 -15.20 0.39
N ASN A 77 6.61 -14.78 1.42
CA ASN A 77 6.98 -15.59 2.57
C ASN A 77 6.62 -14.85 3.87
N SER A 78 5.90 -15.53 4.77
CA SER A 78 5.46 -14.94 6.05
C SER A 78 6.61 -14.40 6.92
N LYS A 79 7.82 -14.95 6.78
CA LYS A 79 9.04 -14.55 7.50
C LYS A 79 9.73 -13.32 6.90
N THR A 80 9.37 -12.92 5.68
CA THR A 80 9.94 -11.73 5.03
C THR A 80 9.72 -10.50 5.89
N ARG A 81 10.81 -9.79 6.18
CA ARG A 81 10.78 -8.54 6.94
C ARG A 81 10.36 -7.42 5.99
N ILE A 82 9.17 -6.88 6.22
CA ILE A 82 8.65 -5.73 5.49
C ILE A 82 8.78 -4.51 6.40
N PRO A 83 9.19 -3.34 5.89
CA PRO A 83 9.20 -2.11 6.67
C PRO A 83 7.79 -1.78 7.18
N THR A 84 7.71 -1.07 8.30
CA THR A 84 6.43 -0.65 8.90
C THR A 84 5.87 0.62 8.28
N SER A 85 6.68 1.36 7.53
CA SER A 85 6.29 2.55 6.79
C SER A 85 7.16 2.74 5.55
N PHE A 86 6.64 3.46 4.57
CA PHE A 86 7.36 3.87 3.38
C PHE A 86 6.86 5.23 2.90
N ALA A 87 7.78 6.15 2.63
CA ALA A 87 7.45 7.50 2.16
C ALA A 87 6.35 8.21 3.00
N GLY A 88 6.40 8.09 4.32
CA GLY A 88 5.40 8.69 5.23
C GLY A 88 4.07 7.95 5.33
N LEU A 89 3.90 6.82 4.62
CA LEU A 89 2.71 5.97 4.71
C LEU A 89 2.97 4.73 5.56
N THR A 90 2.02 4.38 6.41
CA THR A 90 2.03 3.13 7.17
C THR A 90 1.89 1.94 6.23
N ILE A 91 2.63 0.87 6.51
CA ILE A 91 2.47 -0.43 5.84
C ILE A 91 1.64 -1.36 6.73
N ASN A 92 0.50 -1.78 6.20
CA ASN A 92 -0.35 -2.80 6.80
C ASN A 92 0.02 -4.16 6.21
N LYS A 93 0.92 -4.87 6.90
CA LYS A 93 1.33 -6.22 6.50
C LYS A 93 0.21 -7.24 6.75
N GLY A 94 -0.12 -8.01 5.73
CA GLY A 94 -1.05 -9.13 5.76
C GLY A 94 -0.31 -10.46 5.94
N LYS A 95 -0.96 -11.39 6.64
CA LYS A 95 -0.56 -12.79 6.75
C LYS A 95 -1.66 -13.68 6.19
N ILE A 96 -1.34 -14.47 5.17
CA ILE A 96 -2.23 -15.51 4.66
C ILE A 96 -2.52 -16.52 5.77
N LYS A 97 -3.81 -16.74 6.04
CA LYS A 97 -4.31 -17.71 7.02
C LYS A 97 -4.78 -19.00 6.38
N GLN A 98 -5.48 -18.87 5.26
CA GLN A 98 -6.11 -20.00 4.59
C GLN A 98 -6.31 -19.66 3.11
N LYS A 99 -6.07 -20.65 2.25
CA LYS A 99 -6.53 -20.60 0.86
C LYS A 99 -7.99 -21.08 0.82
N VAL A 100 -8.91 -20.24 0.36
CA VAL A 100 -10.35 -20.55 0.29
C VAL A 100 -10.65 -21.19 -1.07
N GLU A 101 -10.20 -20.52 -2.15
CA GLU A 101 -10.33 -21.00 -3.53
C GLU A 101 -9.04 -20.75 -4.31
N SER A 102 -9.06 -20.97 -5.63
CA SER A 102 -7.86 -20.85 -6.47
C SER A 102 -7.19 -19.46 -6.40
N ASP A 103 -7.99 -18.39 -6.43
CA ASP A 103 -7.62 -16.98 -6.39
C ASP A 103 -8.02 -16.27 -5.08
N LEU A 104 -8.88 -16.88 -4.25
CA LEU A 104 -9.41 -16.29 -3.01
C LEU A 104 -8.66 -16.76 -1.76
N TRP A 105 -8.14 -15.81 -0.99
CA TRP A 105 -7.34 -16.08 0.21
C TRP A 105 -7.88 -15.32 1.41
N LYS A 106 -7.90 -16.00 2.57
CA LYS A 106 -8.19 -15.37 3.85
C LYS A 106 -6.92 -14.77 4.43
N VAL A 107 -6.89 -13.46 4.59
CA VAL A 107 -5.72 -12.67 5.00
C VAL A 107 -6.02 -11.97 6.32
N LYS A 108 -5.15 -12.16 7.32
CA LYS A 108 -5.17 -11.37 8.56
C LYS A 108 -4.21 -10.19 8.42
N TRP A 109 -4.74 -8.98 8.50
CA TRP A 109 -4.00 -7.73 8.50
C TRP A 109 -3.58 -7.33 9.91
N ASN A 110 -2.52 -6.53 10.01
CA ASN A 110 -2.08 -5.97 11.28
C ASN A 110 -3.08 -4.95 11.84
N TYR A 111 -3.68 -4.13 10.97
CA TYR A 111 -4.51 -2.99 11.40
C TYR A 111 -5.99 -3.07 11.00
N SER A 112 -6.40 -4.06 10.20
CA SER A 112 -7.74 -4.10 9.60
C SER A 112 -8.42 -5.48 9.66
N GLY A 113 -8.13 -6.28 10.68
CA GLY A 113 -8.82 -7.54 10.95
C GLY A 113 -8.49 -8.65 9.95
N THR A 114 -9.48 -9.47 9.58
CA THR A 114 -9.33 -10.56 8.60
C THR A 114 -10.35 -10.39 7.50
N GLU A 115 -9.92 -10.49 6.24
CA GLU A 115 -10.81 -10.43 5.07
C GLU A 115 -10.45 -11.53 4.08
N GLU A 116 -11.34 -11.75 3.11
CA GLU A 116 -11.07 -12.57 1.95
C GLU A 116 -10.69 -11.66 0.79
N LEU A 117 -9.54 -11.92 0.17
CA LEU A 117 -8.95 -11.11 -0.87
C LEU A 117 -8.57 -11.98 -2.05
N LYS A 118 -8.91 -11.51 -3.25
CA LYS A 118 -8.40 -12.09 -4.48
C LYS A 118 -6.95 -11.67 -4.68
N ILE A 119 -6.04 -12.65 -4.61
CA ILE A 119 -4.61 -12.41 -4.86
C ILE A 119 -4.31 -12.99 -6.22
N ASN A 120 -4.33 -12.13 -7.24
CA ASN A 120 -3.79 -12.47 -8.53
C ASN A 120 -2.27 -12.54 -8.36
N LYS A 121 -1.75 -13.75 -8.13
CA LYS A 121 -0.33 -13.98 -8.34
C LYS A 121 -0.07 -13.62 -9.79
N SER A 122 0.59 -12.49 -10.04
CA SER A 122 1.21 -12.28 -11.34
C SER A 122 2.07 -13.50 -11.55
N THR A 123 1.68 -14.35 -12.49
CA THR A 123 2.47 -15.46 -12.97
C THR A 123 3.73 -14.83 -13.55
N VAL A 124 4.74 -14.56 -12.73
CA VAL A 124 6.10 -14.57 -13.22
C VAL A 124 6.29 -16.02 -13.62
N ALA A 125 6.06 -16.26 -14.90
CA ALA A 125 6.33 -17.53 -15.53
C ALA A 125 7.74 -17.92 -15.09
N ASN A 126 7.85 -19.00 -14.34
CA ASN A 126 9.07 -19.77 -14.30
C ASN A 126 9.30 -20.24 -15.74
N ASN A 127 10.01 -19.43 -16.51
CA ASN A 127 10.64 -19.92 -17.72
C ASN A 127 11.85 -20.71 -17.24
N VAL A 128 11.71 -22.02 -17.48
CA VAL A 128 12.69 -23.10 -17.39
C VAL A 128 14.04 -22.67 -17.96
#